data_AF-A0A803JZY9-F1
#
_entry.id   AF-A0A803JZY9-F1
#
_cell.length_a   1.000
_cell.length_b   1.000
_cell.length_c   1.000
_cell.angle_alpha   90.00
_cell.angle_beta   90.00
_cell.angle_gamma   90.00
#
_symmetry.space_group_name_H-M   'P 1'
#
loop_
_entity.id
_entity.type
_entity.pdbx_description
1 polymer ?
#
loop_
_entity_poly.entity_id
_entity_poly.type
_entity_poly.pdbx_seq_one_letter_code
_entity_poly.pdbx_strand_id
1 'polypeptide(L)'
;MSFSSLFALVLTFNVFLVSGTSIKLQNGGYEDIVIAINQGLGENVKIIDNIQNMIKEASQYLFSATKNRVYIRSVKILIPITWPNNNYAKAKTETYDKADVIIASPHLKFGDDPYTLQYGRCGEAGKYIHMTPDFLLNDNLISIYGPRGRVFVHEWAHLRWGVFDEYNYEKPFYIAGNKNIEATRCSADIIGTHIKQPQGLPCNRDPQTGLYEDGCVFVPEQNQAAKASIMYLQALPSVTEFCDKNHNTEAPTLQNRICNSRSTWDVIMNSTDIKATPPQADSNIPVPTFTLLQSSDRVVTLVLDVSGSMASVVYFLLYGNNNHGSIKCN
;
A
#
# COMPACT_ATOMS: atom_id res chain seq x y z
N MET A 1 43.53 -50.91 -16.83
CA MET A 1 42.65 -50.34 -15.79
C MET A 1 42.66 -48.84 -15.99
N SER A 2 41.58 -48.29 -16.55
CA SER A 2 41.44 -46.85 -16.81
C SER A 2 40.13 -46.39 -16.16
N PHE A 3 40.27 -45.51 -15.17
CA PHE A 3 39.18 -44.84 -14.49
C PHE A 3 38.69 -43.68 -15.38
N SER A 4 37.41 -43.69 -15.76
CA SER A 4 36.73 -42.50 -16.27
C SER A 4 35.67 -42.08 -15.26
N SER A 5 35.97 -41.02 -14.51
CA SER A 5 35.04 -40.36 -13.61
C SER A 5 34.01 -39.56 -14.43
N LEU A 6 32.75 -39.96 -14.34
CA LEU A 6 31.62 -39.17 -14.86
C LEU A 6 31.33 -38.02 -13.89
N PHE A 7 31.63 -36.78 -14.28
CA PHE A 7 31.17 -35.58 -13.58
C PHE A 7 29.74 -35.27 -14.05
N ALA A 8 28.75 -35.55 -13.22
CA ALA A 8 27.37 -35.13 -13.44
C ALA A 8 27.21 -33.66 -13.00
N LEU A 9 27.11 -32.75 -13.96
CA LEU A 9 26.81 -31.34 -13.72
C LEU A 9 25.29 -31.19 -13.48
N VAL A 10 24.87 -31.16 -12.21
CA VAL A 10 23.48 -30.89 -11.84
C VAL A 10 23.24 -29.38 -11.90
N LEU A 11 22.66 -28.89 -12.99
CA LEU A 11 22.13 -27.53 -13.12
C LEU A 11 20.80 -27.45 -12.36
N THR A 12 20.86 -27.10 -11.07
CA THR A 12 19.66 -26.73 -10.32
C THR A 12 19.17 -25.37 -10.81
N PHE A 13 18.18 -25.37 -11.69
CA PHE A 13 17.47 -24.15 -12.09
C PHE A 13 16.55 -23.75 -10.92
N ASN A 14 17.10 -23.00 -9.96
CA ASN A 14 16.29 -22.31 -8.95
C ASN A 14 15.52 -21.21 -9.68
N VAL A 15 14.31 -21.53 -10.18
CA VAL A 15 13.33 -20.50 -10.50
C VAL A 15 12.89 -19.93 -9.17
N PHE A 16 13.63 -18.92 -8.70
CA PHE A 16 13.05 -17.97 -7.76
C PHE A 16 11.89 -17.32 -8.51
N LEU A 17 10.67 -17.82 -8.28
CA LEU A 17 9.45 -17.06 -8.51
C LEU A 17 9.49 -15.90 -7.53
N VAL A 18 10.28 -14.88 -7.86
CA VAL A 18 10.12 -13.56 -7.28
C VAL A 18 8.75 -13.12 -7.78
N SER A 19 7.74 -13.22 -6.93
CA SER A 19 6.50 -12.46 -7.09
C SER A 19 6.86 -10.97 -6.91
N GLY A 20 7.59 -10.45 -7.88
CA GLY A 20 7.95 -9.05 -7.95
C GLY A 20 6.71 -8.27 -8.33
N THR A 21 6.46 -7.20 -7.59
CA THR A 21 5.48 -6.19 -7.97
C THR A 21 5.79 -5.74 -9.40
N SER A 22 4.77 -5.51 -10.24
CA SER A 22 4.99 -5.00 -11.60
C SER A 22 5.47 -3.55 -11.61
N ILE A 23 5.44 -2.89 -10.45
CA ILE A 23 5.84 -1.51 -10.25
C ILE A 23 7.32 -1.34 -10.51
N LYS A 24 7.64 -0.53 -11.51
CA LYS A 24 9.01 -0.12 -11.84
C LYS A 24 9.29 1.24 -11.24
N LEU A 25 10.53 1.48 -10.87
CA LEU A 25 11.01 2.80 -10.47
C LEU A 25 12.12 3.22 -11.44
N GLN A 26 11.89 4.30 -12.17
CA GLN A 26 12.85 4.84 -13.14
C GLN A 26 13.00 6.34 -12.92
N ASN A 27 14.21 6.83 -12.62
CA ASN A 27 14.47 8.26 -12.40
C ASN A 27 13.47 8.91 -11.43
N GLY A 28 13.18 8.22 -10.30
CA GLY A 28 12.23 8.66 -9.28
C GLY A 28 10.75 8.51 -9.61
N GLY A 29 10.37 8.18 -10.85
CA GLY A 29 8.97 7.95 -11.20
C GLY A 29 8.58 6.48 -11.06
N TYR A 30 7.57 6.19 -10.24
CA TYR A 30 6.91 4.89 -10.21
C TYR A 30 6.04 4.72 -11.46
N GLU A 31 6.20 3.59 -12.12
CA GLU A 31 5.53 3.25 -13.37
C GLU A 31 4.80 1.91 -13.25
N ASP A 32 3.77 1.75 -14.08
CA ASP A 32 2.99 0.52 -14.22
C ASP A 32 2.26 0.10 -12.93
N ILE A 33 1.87 1.05 -12.08
CA ILE A 33 0.99 0.78 -10.92
C ILE A 33 -0.37 0.33 -11.44
N VAL A 34 -0.89 -0.80 -10.94
CA VAL A 34 -2.17 -1.36 -11.37
C VAL A 34 -3.23 -1.13 -10.29
N ILE A 35 -4.30 -0.43 -10.65
CA ILE A 35 -5.49 -0.23 -9.82
C ILE A 35 -6.65 -0.98 -10.46
N ALA A 36 -7.20 -1.99 -9.80
CA ALA A 36 -8.24 -2.84 -10.37
C ALA A 36 -9.59 -2.68 -9.68
N ILE A 37 -10.65 -2.50 -10.47
CA ILE A 37 -12.02 -2.38 -9.98
C ILE A 37 -12.67 -3.78 -9.99
N ASN A 38 -13.25 -4.18 -8.86
CA ASN A 38 -13.85 -5.49 -8.71
C ASN A 38 -15.10 -5.64 -9.59
N GLN A 39 -15.25 -6.82 -10.23
CA GLN A 39 -16.36 -7.12 -11.13
C GLN A 39 -17.75 -7.12 -10.49
N GLY A 40 -17.83 -7.29 -9.16
CA GLY A 40 -19.07 -7.23 -8.40
C GLY A 40 -19.59 -5.81 -8.17
N LEU A 41 -18.80 -4.78 -8.51
CA LEU A 41 -19.23 -3.39 -8.40
C LEU A 41 -20.01 -2.97 -9.65
N GLY A 42 -21.16 -2.34 -9.44
CA GLY A 42 -21.92 -1.71 -10.52
C GLY A 42 -21.12 -0.57 -11.18
N GLU A 43 -21.41 -0.32 -12.46
CA GLU A 43 -20.72 0.73 -13.22
C GLU A 43 -20.93 2.10 -12.57
N ASN A 44 -19.81 2.79 -12.32
CA ASN A 44 -19.82 4.19 -11.93
C ASN A 44 -18.53 4.87 -12.40
N VAL A 45 -18.62 5.62 -13.49
CA VAL A 45 -17.49 6.32 -14.12
C VAL A 45 -16.78 7.30 -13.18
N LYS A 46 -17.49 7.85 -12.17
CA LYS A 46 -16.88 8.74 -11.16
C LYS A 46 -15.79 8.05 -10.34
N ILE A 47 -15.84 6.72 -10.20
CA ILE A 47 -14.77 5.96 -9.54
C ILE A 47 -13.46 6.16 -10.31
N ILE A 48 -13.49 6.10 -11.64
CA ILE A 48 -12.30 6.29 -12.49
C ILE A 48 -11.76 7.72 -12.31
N ASP A 49 -12.62 8.72 -12.39
CA ASP A 49 -12.24 10.13 -12.23
C ASP A 49 -11.62 10.40 -10.85
N ASN A 50 -12.22 9.87 -9.79
CA ASN A 50 -11.75 10.07 -8.43
C ASN A 50 -10.44 9.32 -8.15
N ILE A 51 -10.22 8.15 -8.76
CA ILE A 51 -8.91 7.47 -8.74
C ILE A 51 -7.85 8.38 -9.40
N GLN A 52 -8.14 8.94 -10.58
CA GLN A 52 -7.18 9.80 -11.27
C GLN A 52 -6.83 11.05 -10.46
N ASN A 53 -7.83 11.69 -9.84
CA ASN A 53 -7.62 12.87 -9.01
C ASN A 53 -6.82 12.54 -7.74
N MET A 54 -7.17 11.45 -7.06
CA MET A 54 -6.42 10.94 -5.90
C MET A 54 -4.95 10.70 -6.24
N ILE A 55 -4.65 10.05 -7.38
CA ILE A 55 -3.28 9.76 -7.79
C ILE A 55 -2.49 11.02 -8.16
N LYS A 56 -3.12 12.01 -8.82
CA LYS A 56 -2.48 13.30 -9.13
C LYS A 56 -2.05 14.01 -7.84
N GLU A 57 -2.94 14.06 -6.85
CA GLU A 57 -2.68 14.64 -5.54
C GLU A 57 -1.59 13.85 -4.78
N ALA A 58 -1.72 12.52 -4.73
CA ALA A 58 -0.77 11.63 -4.08
C ALA A 58 0.64 11.77 -4.66
N SER A 59 0.77 11.92 -5.98
CA SER A 59 2.08 12.06 -6.63
C SER A 59 2.86 13.26 -6.12
N GLN A 60 2.20 14.42 -6.00
CA GLN A 60 2.81 15.64 -5.45
C GLN A 60 3.15 15.49 -3.96
N TYR A 61 2.21 14.95 -3.18
CA TYR A 61 2.40 14.75 -1.75
C TYR A 61 3.53 13.77 -1.44
N LEU A 62 3.60 12.65 -2.16
CA LEU A 62 4.66 11.64 -2.06
C LEU A 62 6.03 12.23 -2.37
N PHE A 63 6.12 13.07 -3.40
CA PHE A 63 7.37 13.72 -3.79
C PHE A 63 7.89 14.64 -2.70
N SER A 64 7.03 15.50 -2.14
CA SER A 64 7.39 16.36 -1.01
C SER A 64 7.77 15.54 0.22
N ALA A 65 6.95 14.55 0.59
CA ALA A 65 7.17 13.71 1.76
C ALA A 65 8.46 12.89 1.71
N THR A 66 8.93 12.56 0.50
CA THR A 66 10.17 11.80 0.28
C THR A 66 11.39 12.69 0.06
N LYS A 67 11.31 13.97 0.45
CA LYS A 67 12.39 14.96 0.29
C LYS A 67 12.79 15.11 -1.19
N ASN A 68 11.79 15.25 -2.06
CA ASN A 68 11.89 15.46 -3.51
C ASN A 68 12.55 14.30 -4.26
N ARG A 69 12.23 13.05 -3.93
CA ARG A 69 12.88 11.88 -4.53
C ARG A 69 11.97 11.15 -5.51
N VAL A 70 10.84 10.65 -5.01
CA VAL A 70 9.98 9.74 -5.77
C VAL A 70 8.57 10.27 -5.95
N TYR A 71 7.97 9.97 -7.10
CA TYR A 71 6.62 10.40 -7.48
C TYR A 71 5.93 9.32 -8.31
N ILE A 72 4.64 9.47 -8.59
CA ILE A 72 3.88 8.55 -9.44
C ILE A 72 3.90 9.06 -10.88
N ARG A 73 4.37 8.24 -11.83
CA ARG A 73 4.47 8.60 -13.25
C ARG A 73 3.39 7.96 -14.11
N SER A 74 3.07 6.68 -13.91
CA SER A 74 2.05 6.00 -14.71
C SER A 74 1.22 5.00 -13.91
N VAL A 75 -0.09 5.01 -14.20
CA VAL A 75 -1.08 4.13 -13.58
C VAL A 75 -1.93 3.48 -14.65
N LYS A 76 -2.20 2.19 -14.48
CA LYS A 76 -3.13 1.40 -15.28
C LYS A 76 -4.37 1.11 -14.44
N ILE A 77 -5.52 1.58 -14.91
CA ILE A 77 -6.82 1.32 -14.26
C ILE A 77 -7.47 0.15 -14.98
N LEU A 78 -7.59 -0.97 -14.29
CA LEU A 78 -8.20 -2.20 -14.80
C LEU A 78 -9.69 -2.20 -14.49
N ILE A 79 -10.49 -1.99 -15.53
CA ILE A 79 -11.95 -1.96 -15.53
C ILE A 79 -12.45 -3.41 -15.68
N PRO A 80 -13.47 -3.84 -14.92
CA PRO A 80 -13.96 -5.21 -14.98
C PRO A 80 -14.69 -5.48 -16.30
N ILE A 81 -14.72 -6.75 -16.70
CA ILE A 81 -15.43 -7.22 -17.89
C ILE A 81 -16.95 -7.02 -17.80
N THR A 82 -17.48 -6.88 -16.57
CA THR A 82 -18.90 -6.65 -16.30
C THR A 82 -19.35 -5.24 -16.62
N TRP A 83 -18.42 -4.28 -16.77
CA TRP A 83 -18.75 -2.92 -17.21
C TRP A 83 -18.81 -2.87 -18.75
N PRO A 84 -19.65 -2.02 -19.35
CA PRO A 84 -19.69 -1.80 -20.78
C PRO A 84 -18.32 -1.42 -21.36
N ASN A 85 -18.01 -1.96 -22.53
CA ASN A 85 -16.78 -1.59 -23.23
C ASN A 85 -16.91 -0.19 -23.83
N ASN A 86 -16.17 0.77 -23.28
CA ASN A 86 -16.09 2.15 -23.79
C ASN A 86 -14.76 2.42 -24.50
N ASN A 87 -14.38 1.58 -25.47
CA ASN A 87 -13.12 1.65 -26.23
C ASN A 87 -11.86 1.59 -25.36
N TYR A 88 -11.93 0.87 -24.23
CA TYR A 88 -10.78 0.65 -23.38
C TYR A 88 -9.76 -0.28 -24.06
N ALA A 89 -8.48 -0.09 -23.77
CA ALA A 89 -7.46 -1.00 -24.29
C ALA A 89 -7.58 -2.38 -23.61
N LYS A 90 -7.26 -3.44 -24.34
CA LYS A 90 -7.32 -4.80 -23.78
C LYS A 90 -6.18 -5.00 -22.77
N ALA A 91 -6.52 -5.48 -21.57
CA ALA A 91 -5.52 -5.92 -20.60
C ALA A 91 -4.68 -7.07 -21.17
N LYS A 92 -3.35 -7.01 -20.97
CA LYS A 92 -2.42 -8.04 -21.48
C LYS A 92 -1.89 -8.88 -20.34
N THR A 93 -1.20 -8.23 -19.43
CA THR A 93 -0.51 -8.85 -18.30
C THR A 93 -1.23 -8.61 -16.98
N GLU A 94 -1.96 -7.51 -16.91
CA GLU A 94 -2.68 -6.98 -15.75
C GLU A 94 -3.88 -7.88 -15.40
N THR A 95 -3.98 -8.24 -14.12
CA THR A 95 -5.08 -9.06 -13.58
C THR A 95 -5.47 -8.54 -12.20
N TYR A 96 -6.72 -8.77 -11.80
CA TYR A 96 -7.25 -8.27 -10.51
C TYR A 96 -6.49 -8.82 -9.30
N ASP A 97 -6.13 -10.10 -9.31
CA ASP A 97 -5.38 -10.82 -8.27
C ASP A 97 -3.94 -10.35 -8.09
N LYS A 98 -3.40 -9.60 -9.05
CA LYS A 98 -2.04 -9.06 -9.03
C LYS A 98 -2.00 -7.54 -8.98
N ALA A 99 -3.15 -6.89 -8.79
CA ALA A 99 -3.21 -5.44 -8.72
C ALA A 99 -2.57 -4.92 -7.42
N ASP A 100 -1.91 -3.78 -7.52
CA ASP A 100 -1.29 -3.10 -6.37
C ASP A 100 -2.35 -2.44 -5.49
N VAL A 101 -3.46 -2.01 -6.10
CA VAL A 101 -4.63 -1.42 -5.45
C VAL A 101 -5.88 -2.08 -5.99
N ILE A 102 -6.80 -2.46 -5.11
CA ILE A 102 -8.10 -2.99 -5.48
C ILE A 102 -9.22 -2.08 -4.97
N ILE A 103 -10.20 -1.82 -5.83
CA ILE A 103 -11.46 -1.17 -5.47
C ILE A 103 -12.51 -2.26 -5.36
N ALA A 104 -13.03 -2.51 -4.16
CA ALA A 104 -13.96 -3.60 -3.90
C ALA A 104 -14.99 -3.22 -2.83
N SER A 105 -15.97 -4.10 -2.62
CA SER A 105 -16.94 -3.95 -1.53
C SER A 105 -16.26 -3.91 -0.16
N PRO A 106 -16.90 -3.29 0.85
CA PRO A 106 -16.38 -3.22 2.21
C PRO A 106 -15.93 -4.57 2.77
N HIS A 107 -14.77 -4.59 3.43
CA HIS A 107 -14.27 -5.81 4.07
C HIS A 107 -14.92 -5.99 5.45
N LEU A 108 -15.28 -7.22 5.85
CA LEU A 108 -16.00 -7.49 7.11
C LEU A 108 -15.35 -6.86 8.36
N LYS A 109 -14.01 -6.84 8.41
CA LYS A 109 -13.25 -6.29 9.54
C LYS A 109 -13.04 -4.77 9.45
N PHE A 110 -12.87 -4.24 8.24
CA PHE A 110 -12.39 -2.86 8.03
C PHE A 110 -13.49 -1.92 7.50
N GLY A 111 -14.65 -2.46 7.14
CA GLY A 111 -15.72 -1.67 6.54
C GLY A 111 -15.22 -0.93 5.30
N ASP A 112 -15.44 0.39 5.30
CA ASP A 112 -15.01 1.32 4.26
C ASP A 112 -13.63 1.94 4.50
N ASP A 113 -12.95 1.59 5.59
CA ASP A 113 -11.61 2.08 5.87
C ASP A 113 -10.63 1.60 4.78
N PRO A 114 -9.88 2.51 4.13
CA PRO A 114 -8.75 2.13 3.32
C PRO A 114 -7.72 1.39 4.16
N TYR A 115 -7.13 0.33 3.62
CA TYR A 115 -6.08 -0.41 4.32
C TYR A 115 -5.15 -1.14 3.37
N THR A 116 -3.94 -1.42 3.84
CA THR A 116 -2.97 -2.25 3.13
C THR A 116 -2.91 -3.64 3.74
N LEU A 117 -3.04 -4.66 2.90
CA LEU A 117 -2.82 -6.04 3.35
C LEU A 117 -1.32 -6.31 3.46
N GLN A 118 -0.80 -6.27 4.69
CA GLN A 118 0.62 -6.41 5.00
C GLN A 118 0.82 -7.48 6.09
N TYR A 119 1.44 -8.60 5.72
CA TYR A 119 1.87 -9.65 6.65
C TYR A 119 3.39 -9.73 6.82
N GLY A 120 4.12 -8.88 6.08
CA GLY A 120 5.57 -8.84 6.06
C GLY A 120 6.16 -8.23 7.33
N ARG A 121 7.48 -8.35 7.46
CA ARG A 121 8.27 -7.70 8.51
C ARG A 121 8.55 -6.24 8.14
N CYS A 122 9.19 -5.53 9.07
CA CYS A 122 9.67 -4.18 8.81
C CYS A 122 10.52 -4.10 7.54
N GLY A 123 10.16 -3.21 6.61
CA GLY A 123 10.88 -3.05 5.35
C GLY A 123 10.43 -4.00 4.23
N GLU A 124 9.52 -4.94 4.50
CA GLU A 124 8.99 -5.87 3.50
C GLU A 124 7.69 -5.34 2.88
N ALA A 125 7.62 -5.33 1.55
CA ALA A 125 6.45 -4.85 0.84
C ALA A 125 5.15 -5.60 1.22
N GLY A 126 4.06 -4.85 1.28
CA GLY A 126 2.70 -5.38 1.40
C GLY A 126 2.23 -6.11 0.15
N LYS A 127 0.99 -6.62 0.20
CA LYS A 127 0.37 -7.37 -0.91
C LYS A 127 -0.43 -6.48 -1.85
N TYR A 128 -1.35 -5.70 -1.30
CA TYR A 128 -2.18 -4.76 -2.05
C TYR A 128 -2.82 -3.74 -1.09
N ILE A 129 -3.24 -2.60 -1.63
CA ILE A 129 -4.09 -1.63 -0.96
C ILE A 129 -5.55 -1.92 -1.31
N HIS A 130 -6.43 -1.94 -0.32
CA HIS A 130 -7.87 -2.06 -0.49
C HIS A 130 -8.53 -0.71 -0.27
N MET A 131 -9.40 -0.31 -1.20
CA MET A 131 -10.26 0.86 -1.06
C MET A 131 -11.67 0.51 -1.50
N THR A 132 -12.66 1.25 -0.99
CA THR A 132 -14.06 1.05 -1.35
C THR A 132 -14.58 2.13 -2.29
N PRO A 133 -15.68 1.88 -3.02
CA PRO A 133 -16.40 2.92 -3.72
C PRO A 133 -16.86 4.05 -2.81
N ASP A 134 -17.27 3.78 -1.57
CA ASP A 134 -17.73 4.84 -0.66
C ASP A 134 -16.59 5.80 -0.31
N PHE A 135 -15.41 5.26 0.04
CA PHE A 135 -14.20 6.08 0.22
C PHE A 135 -13.93 7.00 -0.97
N LEU A 136 -14.07 6.49 -2.20
CA LEU A 136 -13.81 7.26 -3.42
C LEU A 136 -14.93 8.25 -3.77
N LEU A 137 -16.19 7.98 -3.41
CA LEU A 137 -17.36 8.73 -3.90
C LEU A 137 -17.97 9.66 -2.85
N ASN A 138 -17.80 9.38 -1.55
CA ASN A 138 -18.42 10.11 -0.45
C ASN A 138 -17.47 11.18 0.08
N ASP A 139 -17.70 12.44 -0.29
CA ASP A 139 -16.84 13.56 0.11
C ASP A 139 -16.95 13.92 1.59
N ASN A 140 -17.97 13.44 2.31
CA ASN A 140 -18.06 13.63 3.76
C ASN A 140 -16.90 12.94 4.49
N LEU A 141 -16.38 11.84 3.92
CA LEU A 141 -15.24 11.10 4.46
C LEU A 141 -13.93 11.88 4.41
N ILE A 142 -13.84 12.96 3.61
CA ILE A 142 -12.67 13.85 3.58
C ILE A 142 -12.45 14.52 4.94
N SER A 143 -13.51 14.86 5.66
CA SER A 143 -13.38 15.44 7.01
C SER A 143 -12.88 14.44 8.06
N ILE A 144 -12.95 13.14 7.76
CA ILE A 144 -12.59 12.05 8.68
C ILE A 144 -11.15 11.59 8.39
N TYR A 145 -10.86 11.21 7.14
CA TYR A 145 -9.54 10.67 6.76
C TYR A 145 -8.59 11.72 6.19
N GLY A 146 -9.11 12.90 5.83
CA GLY A 146 -8.40 13.91 5.07
C GLY A 146 -8.48 13.70 3.55
N PRO A 147 -7.71 14.50 2.79
CA PRO A 147 -7.63 14.38 1.34
C PRO A 147 -7.20 12.98 0.88
N ARG A 148 -7.85 12.45 -0.16
CA ARG A 148 -7.67 11.07 -0.63
C ARG A 148 -6.23 10.79 -1.08
N GLY A 149 -5.55 11.77 -1.68
CA GLY A 149 -4.15 11.62 -2.09
C GLY A 149 -3.21 11.40 -0.90
N ARG A 150 -3.48 12.02 0.25
CA ARG A 150 -2.71 11.82 1.47
C ARG A 150 -2.93 10.44 2.09
N VAL A 151 -4.18 9.99 2.12
CA VAL A 151 -4.54 8.63 2.55
C VAL A 151 -3.87 7.59 1.65
N PHE A 152 -3.86 7.81 0.33
CA PHE A 152 -3.14 6.95 -0.60
C PHE A 152 -1.64 6.88 -0.27
N VAL A 153 -0.99 7.98 0.07
CA VAL A 153 0.45 7.98 0.42
C VAL A 153 0.73 7.25 1.74
N HIS A 154 -0.19 7.35 2.71
CA HIS A 154 -0.14 6.57 3.94
C HIS A 154 -0.18 5.05 3.63
N GLU A 155 -1.17 4.61 2.86
CA GLU A 155 -1.28 3.21 2.44
C GLU A 155 -0.14 2.76 1.51
N TRP A 156 0.34 3.65 0.65
CA TRP A 156 1.49 3.39 -0.21
C TRP A 156 2.75 3.12 0.60
N ALA A 157 2.93 3.79 1.74
CA ALA A 157 4.08 3.56 2.60
C ALA A 157 4.06 2.15 3.22
N HIS A 158 2.89 1.68 3.66
CA HIS A 158 2.68 0.28 4.04
C HIS A 158 3.02 -0.66 2.89
N LEU A 159 2.41 -0.43 1.72
CA LEU A 159 2.55 -1.31 0.57
C LEU A 159 4.00 -1.40 0.08
N ARG A 160 4.66 -0.27 -0.13
CA ARG A 160 5.94 -0.22 -0.83
C ARG A 160 7.14 -0.43 0.10
N TRP A 161 7.07 0.09 1.32
CA TRP A 161 8.21 0.12 2.23
C TRP A 161 8.01 -0.70 3.50
N GLY A 162 6.84 -1.30 3.71
CA GLY A 162 6.61 -2.19 4.86
C GLY A 162 6.79 -1.48 6.20
N VAL A 163 6.40 -0.20 6.26
CA VAL A 163 6.30 0.54 7.52
C VAL A 163 4.93 0.30 8.15
N PHE A 164 4.75 0.70 9.40
CA PHE A 164 3.53 0.49 10.18
C PHE A 164 3.04 1.79 10.79
N ASP A 165 1.82 1.76 11.31
CA ASP A 165 1.20 2.90 11.97
C ASP A 165 2.00 3.36 13.20
N GLU A 166 2.05 4.67 13.33
CA GLU A 166 2.63 5.38 14.47
C GLU A 166 1.55 5.89 15.44
N TYR A 167 0.32 5.40 15.31
CA TYR A 167 -0.76 5.46 16.30
C TYR A 167 -1.10 4.05 16.83
N ASN A 168 -1.93 3.97 17.87
CA ASN A 168 -2.42 2.69 18.39
C ASN A 168 -3.81 2.87 19.06
N TYR A 169 -4.85 2.26 18.50
CA TYR A 169 -6.21 2.33 19.05
C TYR A 169 -6.39 1.55 20.36
N GLU A 170 -5.64 0.46 20.57
CA GLU A 170 -5.71 -0.34 21.81
C GLU A 170 -4.93 0.32 22.96
N LYS A 171 -3.89 1.08 22.61
CA LYS A 171 -3.05 1.81 23.56
C LYS A 171 -2.89 3.26 23.12
N PRO A 172 -3.96 4.08 23.19
CA PRO A 172 -3.91 5.48 22.77
C PRO A 172 -3.04 6.35 23.69
N PHE A 173 -2.78 5.88 24.92
CA PHE A 173 -1.95 6.54 25.90
C PHE A 173 -0.96 5.58 26.55
N TYR A 174 0.15 6.12 27.03
CA TYR A 174 1.15 5.39 27.81
C TYR A 174 1.84 6.32 28.81
N ILE A 175 2.51 5.73 29.81
CA ILE A 175 3.33 6.48 30.77
C ILE A 175 4.76 6.50 30.24
N ALA A 176 5.25 7.70 29.88
CA ALA A 176 6.61 7.89 29.39
C ALA A 176 7.64 7.80 30.54
N GLY A 177 8.93 7.71 30.21
CA GLY A 177 10.02 7.61 31.19
C GLY A 177 10.07 8.77 32.20
N ASN A 178 9.54 9.94 31.84
CA ASN A 178 9.38 11.10 32.71
C ASN A 178 8.17 11.01 33.69
N LYS A 179 7.45 9.88 33.68
CA LYS A 179 6.23 9.60 34.48
C LYS A 179 4.99 10.42 34.10
N ASN A 180 5.03 11.13 32.98
CA ASN A 180 3.85 11.81 32.43
C ASN A 180 3.08 10.86 31.49
N ILE A 181 1.78 11.10 31.39
CA ILE A 181 0.93 10.40 30.42
C ILE A 181 1.09 11.10 29.07
N GLU A 182 1.46 10.33 28.05
CA GLU A 182 1.60 10.79 26.67
C GLU A 182 0.64 10.06 25.75
N ALA A 183 0.18 10.75 24.71
CA ALA A 183 -0.52 10.11 23.61
C ALA A 183 0.45 9.26 22.78
N THR A 184 -0.01 8.10 22.32
CA THR A 184 0.77 7.23 21.44
C THR A 184 0.84 7.85 20.05
N ARG A 185 1.97 8.49 19.76
CA ARG A 185 2.24 9.21 18.52
C ARG A 185 3.74 9.23 18.24
N CYS A 186 4.11 9.48 16.99
CA CYS A 186 5.53 9.49 16.62
C CYS A 186 6.33 10.63 17.23
N SER A 187 5.81 11.86 17.20
CA SER A 187 6.50 13.02 17.76
C SER A 187 5.61 13.72 18.78
N ALA A 188 6.24 14.12 19.89
CA ALA A 188 5.61 14.96 20.90
C ALA A 188 5.29 16.38 20.39
N ASP A 189 5.80 16.75 19.22
CA ASP A 189 5.56 18.05 18.59
C ASP A 189 4.11 18.28 18.15
N ILE A 190 3.34 17.20 17.89
CA ILE A 190 1.93 17.34 17.49
C ILE A 190 1.11 17.78 18.70
N ILE A 191 0.82 19.06 18.85
CA ILE A 191 0.04 19.56 19.98
C ILE A 191 -1.46 19.24 19.85
N GLY A 192 -2.13 19.15 20.99
CA GLY A 192 -3.53 18.73 21.08
C GLY A 192 -4.03 18.65 22.51
N THR A 193 -5.29 18.24 22.65
CA THR A 193 -5.98 18.15 23.93
C THR A 193 -6.49 16.74 24.19
N HIS A 194 -6.56 16.36 25.47
CA HIS A 194 -7.11 15.09 25.91
C HIS A 194 -8.58 15.28 26.30
N ILE A 195 -9.48 14.71 25.49
CA ILE A 195 -10.93 14.84 25.72
C ILE A 195 -11.59 13.47 25.79
N LYS A 196 -12.63 13.38 26.61
CA LYS A 196 -13.51 12.21 26.70
C LYS A 196 -14.64 12.34 25.69
N GLN A 197 -14.78 11.37 24.80
CA GLN A 197 -15.88 11.34 23.84
C GLN A 197 -17.08 10.52 24.36
N PRO A 198 -18.33 10.91 24.02
CA PRO A 198 -18.73 12.05 23.18
C PRO A 198 -18.91 13.37 23.95
N GLN A 199 -18.66 13.42 25.26
CA GLN A 199 -19.02 14.55 26.12
C GLN A 199 -18.15 15.80 25.92
N GLY A 200 -16.94 15.65 25.36
CA GLY A 200 -15.99 16.74 25.17
C GLY A 200 -15.37 17.26 26.48
N LEU A 201 -15.44 16.47 27.55
CA LEU A 201 -14.91 16.82 28.86
C LEU A 201 -13.40 16.52 28.95
N PRO A 202 -12.63 17.24 29.79
CA PRO A 202 -11.25 16.91 30.05
C PRO A 202 -11.10 15.49 30.60
N CYS A 203 -10.05 14.80 30.15
CA CYS A 203 -9.73 13.46 30.61
C CYS A 203 -9.22 13.43 32.04
N ASN A 204 -9.80 12.56 32.87
CA ASN A 204 -9.33 12.31 34.22
C ASN A 204 -8.40 11.10 34.27
N ARG A 205 -7.42 11.17 35.16
CA ARG A 205 -6.52 10.05 35.44
C ARG A 205 -7.25 9.01 36.29
N ASP A 206 -7.25 7.78 35.84
CA ASP A 206 -7.71 6.63 36.60
C ASP A 206 -6.68 6.24 37.67
N PRO A 207 -7.05 6.25 38.97
CA PRO A 207 -6.15 5.86 40.06
C PRO A 207 -5.67 4.41 40.01
N GLN A 208 -6.40 3.50 39.36
CA GLN A 208 -6.05 2.08 39.30
C GLN A 208 -4.96 1.79 38.26
N THR A 209 -5.14 2.32 37.05
CA THR A 209 -4.20 2.09 35.94
C THR A 209 -3.09 3.15 35.87
N GLY A 210 -3.33 4.33 36.43
CA GLY A 210 -2.43 5.48 36.30
C GLY A 210 -2.44 6.13 34.92
N LEU A 211 -3.32 5.70 34.01
CA LEU A 211 -3.59 6.28 32.69
C LEU A 211 -4.88 7.11 32.70
N TYR A 212 -5.30 7.64 31.55
CA TYR A 212 -6.62 8.25 31.42
C TYR A 212 -7.74 7.20 31.45
N GLU A 213 -8.91 7.62 31.91
CA GLU A 213 -10.14 6.81 31.89
C GLU A 213 -10.56 6.37 30.47
N ASP A 214 -11.34 5.29 30.39
CA ASP A 214 -11.86 4.79 29.11
C ASP A 214 -12.70 5.83 28.37
N GLY A 215 -12.58 5.85 27.04
CA GLY A 215 -13.23 6.83 26.15
C GLY A 215 -12.47 8.14 26.00
N CYS A 216 -11.31 8.28 26.63
CA CYS A 216 -10.38 9.37 26.38
C CYS A 216 -9.66 9.20 25.05
N VAL A 217 -9.51 10.32 24.34
CA VAL A 217 -8.77 10.40 23.08
C VAL A 217 -7.93 11.67 23.04
N PHE A 218 -6.84 11.62 22.29
CA PHE A 218 -6.05 12.79 21.98
C PHE A 218 -6.59 13.42 20.69
N VAL A 219 -6.98 14.69 20.77
CA VAL A 219 -7.46 15.46 19.62
C VAL A 219 -6.43 16.52 19.27
N PRO A 220 -5.70 16.35 18.15
CA PRO A 220 -4.71 17.33 17.71
C PRO A 220 -5.35 18.67 17.33
N GLU A 221 -4.62 19.76 17.57
CA GLU A 221 -5.02 21.07 17.07
C GLU A 221 -4.92 21.13 15.54
N GLN A 222 -5.89 21.71 14.86
CA GLN A 222 -5.88 21.76 13.39
C GLN A 222 -4.77 22.68 12.84
N ASN A 223 -4.47 23.77 13.54
CA ASN A 223 -3.47 24.76 13.14
C ASN A 223 -2.22 24.61 14.00
N GLN A 224 -1.23 23.88 13.48
CA GLN A 224 0.02 23.65 14.20
C GLN A 224 1.22 23.53 13.25
N ALA A 225 2.43 23.60 13.81
CA ALA A 225 3.68 23.58 13.04
C ALA A 225 4.28 22.18 12.84
N ALA A 226 3.77 21.16 13.55
CA ALA A 226 4.26 19.81 13.47
C ALA A 226 4.02 19.23 12.07
N LYS A 227 5.11 18.75 11.44
CA LYS A 227 5.08 18.24 10.06
C LYS A 227 5.05 16.72 9.95
N ALA A 228 5.43 16.02 11.01
CA ALA A 228 5.41 14.57 11.07
C ALA A 228 4.40 14.11 12.13
N SER A 229 3.69 13.01 11.92
CA SER A 229 3.97 11.97 10.91
C SER A 229 2.78 11.61 10.02
N ILE A 230 3.06 11.35 8.75
CA ILE A 230 2.10 10.75 7.79
C ILE A 230 1.56 9.41 8.31
N MET A 231 2.38 8.62 9.01
CA MET A 231 1.96 7.33 9.58
C MET A 231 1.22 7.46 10.92
N TYR A 232 1.04 8.70 11.41
CA TYR A 232 0.24 8.98 12.60
C TYR A 232 -1.10 9.63 12.24
N LEU A 233 -1.07 10.76 11.52
CA LEU A 233 -2.29 11.48 11.16
C LEU A 233 -2.11 12.32 9.88
N GLN A 234 -2.23 11.66 8.74
CA GLN A 234 -2.15 12.25 7.41
C GLN A 234 -3.23 13.32 7.12
N ALA A 235 -4.34 13.29 7.87
CA ALA A 235 -5.44 14.24 7.73
C ALA A 235 -5.06 15.67 8.16
N LEU A 236 -4.09 15.84 9.06
CA LEU A 236 -3.68 17.17 9.53
C LEU A 236 -3.01 17.97 8.42
N PRO A 237 -3.45 19.21 8.12
CA PRO A 237 -2.90 20.00 7.02
C PRO A 237 -1.38 20.22 7.10
N SER A 238 -0.86 20.41 8.32
CA SER A 238 0.56 20.63 8.59
C SER A 238 1.44 19.41 8.35
N VAL A 239 0.87 18.20 8.38
CA VAL A 239 1.60 16.95 8.22
C VAL A 239 1.99 16.75 6.75
N THR A 240 3.28 16.80 6.48
CA THR A 240 3.87 16.66 5.14
C THR A 240 5.06 15.72 5.10
N GLU A 241 5.48 15.18 6.24
CA GLU A 241 6.72 14.41 6.39
C GLU A 241 6.48 13.09 7.12
N PHE A 242 7.27 12.07 6.78
CA PHE A 242 7.42 10.88 7.61
C PHE A 242 8.24 11.20 8.86
N CYS A 243 8.05 10.42 9.92
CA CYS A 243 8.76 10.64 11.17
C CYS A 243 10.25 10.31 11.06
N ASP A 244 11.11 11.16 11.62
CA ASP A 244 12.58 11.10 11.48
C ASP A 244 13.26 11.52 12.80
N LYS A 245 13.59 12.81 12.97
CA LYS A 245 14.49 13.31 14.03
C LYS A 245 13.92 13.30 15.45
N ASN A 246 12.63 13.56 15.60
CA ASN A 246 11.94 13.62 16.91
C ASN A 246 11.12 12.35 17.16
N HIS A 247 11.61 11.21 16.66
CA HIS A 247 10.97 9.91 16.78
C HIS A 247 10.91 9.45 18.24
N ASN A 248 9.70 9.20 18.70
CA ASN A 248 9.39 8.73 20.04
C ASN A 248 9.49 7.21 20.11
N THR A 249 10.63 6.72 20.58
CA THR A 249 10.94 5.29 20.67
C THR A 249 10.19 4.57 21.80
N GLU A 250 9.64 5.32 22.77
CA GLU A 250 8.88 4.78 23.91
C GLU A 250 7.42 4.51 23.57
N ALA A 251 6.87 5.21 22.56
CA ALA A 251 5.47 5.08 22.19
C ALA A 251 5.15 3.63 21.78
N PRO A 252 4.05 3.02 22.29
CA PRO A 252 3.68 1.63 22.00
C PRO A 252 3.01 1.49 20.62
N THR A 253 3.65 2.00 19.58
CA THR A 253 3.20 1.94 18.19
C THR A 253 3.55 0.60 17.55
N LEU A 254 2.83 0.24 16.50
CA LEU A 254 3.15 -0.97 15.73
C LEU A 254 4.50 -0.84 15.02
N GLN A 255 4.81 0.37 14.52
CA GLN A 255 6.12 0.71 13.98
C GLN A 255 7.24 0.42 14.97
N ASN A 256 7.17 0.92 16.21
CA ASN A 256 8.23 0.67 17.18
C ASN A 256 8.37 -0.82 17.52
N ARG A 257 7.24 -1.50 17.68
CA ARG A 257 7.20 -2.92 18.01
C ARG A 257 7.84 -3.81 16.93
N ILE A 258 7.59 -3.54 15.65
CA ILE A 258 8.01 -4.41 14.55
C ILE A 258 9.34 -3.95 13.92
N CYS A 259 9.61 -2.65 13.90
CA CYS A 259 10.80 -2.06 13.29
C CYS A 259 11.95 -1.79 14.26
N ASN A 260 11.98 -2.44 15.43
CA ASN A 260 13.01 -2.23 16.46
C ASN A 260 13.18 -0.75 16.83
N SER A 261 12.05 -0.08 17.08
CA SER A 261 12.00 1.36 17.42
C SER A 261 12.61 2.31 16.39
N ARG A 262 12.82 1.88 15.14
CA ARG A 262 13.23 2.76 14.05
C ARG A 262 12.07 3.61 13.57
N SER A 263 12.36 4.87 13.26
CA SER A 263 11.39 5.78 12.66
C SER A 263 10.93 5.28 11.29
N THR A 264 9.74 5.71 10.86
CA THR A 264 9.23 5.41 9.51
C THR A 264 10.19 5.92 8.43
N TRP A 265 10.74 7.13 8.56
CA TRP A 265 11.70 7.66 7.60
C TRP A 265 13.00 6.86 7.57
N ASP A 266 13.52 6.36 8.69
CA ASP A 266 14.74 5.54 8.71
C ASP A 266 14.58 4.24 7.91
N VAL A 267 13.38 3.64 7.94
CA VAL A 267 13.06 2.45 7.15
C VAL A 267 12.97 2.81 5.68
N ILE A 268 12.22 3.86 5.34
CA ILE A 268 11.99 4.34 3.98
C ILE A 268 13.31 4.76 3.32
N MET A 269 14.14 5.55 4.01
CA MET A 269 15.44 6.01 3.53
C MET A 269 16.41 4.86 3.24
N ASN A 270 16.23 3.72 3.93
CA ASN A 270 17.04 2.53 3.72
C ASN A 270 16.52 1.58 2.64
N SER A 271 15.34 1.83 2.09
CA SER A 271 14.77 1.06 0.98
C SER A 271 15.60 1.19 -0.29
N THR A 272 15.48 0.21 -1.18
CA THR A 272 16.12 0.24 -2.50
C THR A 272 15.68 1.44 -3.33
N ASP A 273 14.41 1.82 -3.23
CA ASP A 273 13.81 2.90 -4.01
C ASP A 273 14.47 4.25 -3.71
N ILE A 274 14.60 4.56 -2.43
CA ILE A 274 15.14 5.85 -1.97
C ILE A 274 16.67 5.90 -2.11
N LYS A 275 17.37 4.80 -1.86
CA LYS A 275 18.83 4.72 -2.08
C LYS A 275 19.21 4.89 -3.54
N ALA A 276 18.41 4.35 -4.46
CA ALA A 276 18.64 4.47 -5.90
C ALA A 276 18.22 5.84 -6.47
N THR A 277 17.47 6.64 -5.72
CA THR A 277 16.88 7.89 -6.21
C THR A 277 17.36 9.09 -5.37
N PRO A 278 18.37 9.85 -5.85
CA PRO A 278 18.81 11.07 -5.18
C PRO A 278 17.69 12.14 -5.18
N PRO A 279 17.73 13.14 -4.27
CA PRO A 279 16.81 14.27 -4.32
C PRO A 279 16.95 15.01 -5.64
N GLN A 280 15.82 15.39 -6.22
CA GLN A 280 15.76 16.19 -7.43
C GLN A 280 15.80 17.67 -7.06
N ALA A 281 16.54 18.45 -7.85
CA ALA A 281 16.64 19.90 -7.66
C ALA A 281 15.39 20.62 -8.19
N ASP A 282 14.78 20.09 -9.24
CA ASP A 282 13.52 20.59 -9.77
C ASP A 282 12.35 20.07 -8.94
N SER A 283 11.48 20.99 -8.52
CA SER A 283 10.24 20.67 -7.84
C SER A 283 9.10 20.30 -8.81
N ASN A 284 9.28 20.56 -10.10
CA ASN A 284 8.27 20.25 -11.12
C ASN A 284 8.36 18.78 -11.53
N ILE A 285 7.39 18.00 -11.06
CA ILE A 285 7.22 16.61 -11.46
C ILE A 285 6.19 16.50 -12.60
N PRO A 286 6.34 15.51 -13.51
CA PRO A 286 5.32 15.22 -14.52
C PRO A 286 3.96 14.86 -13.89
N VAL A 287 2.87 15.27 -14.54
CA VAL A 287 1.52 14.80 -14.17
C VAL A 287 1.41 13.30 -14.46
N PRO A 288 0.87 12.48 -13.55
CA PRO A 288 0.69 11.05 -13.78
C PRO A 288 -0.13 10.77 -15.05
N THR A 289 0.32 9.79 -15.82
CA THR A 289 -0.40 9.30 -17.00
C THR A 289 -1.30 8.12 -16.63
N PHE A 290 -2.44 8.01 -17.29
CA PHE A 290 -3.45 6.98 -17.00
C PHE A 290 -3.76 6.17 -18.24
N THR A 291 -3.73 4.84 -18.10
CA THR A 291 -4.18 3.91 -19.14
C THR A 291 -5.39 3.15 -18.63
N LEU A 292 -6.53 3.29 -19.31
CA LEU A 292 -7.74 2.52 -18.99
C LEU A 292 -7.71 1.20 -19.76
N LEU A 293 -7.70 0.11 -19.01
CA LEU A 293 -7.66 -1.25 -19.53
C LEU A 293 -8.96 -1.97 -19.17
N GLN A 294 -9.52 -2.75 -20.09
CA GLN A 294 -10.62 -3.66 -19.76
C GLN A 294 -10.10 -5.08 -19.54
N SER A 295 -10.54 -5.68 -18.45
CA SER A 295 -10.35 -7.09 -18.16
C SER A 295 -10.98 -7.92 -19.27
N SER A 296 -10.31 -8.99 -19.67
CA SER A 296 -10.80 -9.88 -20.71
C SER A 296 -10.43 -11.31 -20.39
N ASP A 297 -11.25 -12.25 -20.87
CA ASP A 297 -10.94 -13.66 -20.74
C ASP A 297 -9.61 -13.98 -21.43
N ARG A 298 -8.74 -14.67 -20.70
CA ARG A 298 -7.45 -15.12 -21.22
C ARG A 298 -7.65 -16.43 -21.97
N VAL A 299 -7.38 -16.40 -23.28
CA VAL A 299 -7.19 -17.60 -24.08
C VAL A 299 -5.71 -17.95 -24.06
N VAL A 300 -5.36 -19.09 -23.45
CA VAL A 300 -3.99 -19.62 -23.46
C VAL A 300 -3.93 -20.73 -24.50
N THR A 301 -3.19 -20.50 -25.58
CA THR A 301 -2.93 -21.52 -26.62
C THR A 301 -1.57 -22.15 -26.38
N LEU A 302 -1.56 -23.44 -26.02
CA LEU A 302 -0.34 -24.23 -25.91
C LEU A 302 -0.03 -24.86 -27.27
N VAL A 303 1.12 -24.53 -27.85
CA VAL A 303 1.62 -25.17 -29.07
C VAL A 303 2.73 -26.14 -28.65
N LEU A 304 2.52 -27.43 -28.90
CA LEU A 304 3.46 -28.49 -28.55
C LEU A 304 4.13 -29.05 -29.81
N ASP A 305 5.45 -29.19 -29.75
CA ASP A 305 6.21 -29.93 -30.76
C ASP A 305 6.02 -31.44 -30.56
N VAL A 306 5.57 -32.11 -31.61
CA VAL A 306 5.34 -33.57 -31.66
C VAL A 306 6.31 -34.27 -32.62
N SER A 307 7.43 -33.62 -32.97
CA SER A 307 8.46 -34.21 -33.82
C SER A 307 9.15 -35.41 -33.16
N GLY A 308 9.72 -36.29 -33.98
CA GLY A 308 10.33 -37.55 -33.53
C GLY A 308 11.49 -37.40 -32.53
N SER A 309 12.03 -36.20 -32.35
CA SER A 309 13.02 -35.88 -31.31
C SER A 309 12.43 -35.85 -29.89
N MET A 310 11.11 -35.73 -29.75
CA MET A 310 10.38 -35.73 -28.47
C MET A 310 9.99 -37.15 -28.00
N ALA A 311 10.30 -38.19 -28.78
CA ALA A 311 9.93 -39.57 -28.50
C ALA A 311 10.56 -40.17 -27.23
N SER A 312 11.53 -39.51 -26.61
CA SER A 312 12.28 -40.06 -25.47
C SER A 312 11.82 -39.58 -24.10
N VAL A 313 11.01 -38.53 -23.92
CA VAL A 313 10.44 -38.17 -22.61
C VAL A 313 9.20 -37.29 -22.74
N VAL A 314 8.01 -37.79 -22.38
CA VAL A 314 6.89 -36.91 -21.96
C VAL A 314 6.00 -37.61 -20.92
N TYR A 315 6.22 -37.31 -19.63
CA TYR A 315 5.15 -37.37 -18.61
C TYR A 315 4.79 -35.92 -18.26
N PHE A 316 3.66 -35.43 -18.76
CA PHE A 316 3.04 -34.20 -18.24
C PHE A 316 1.75 -34.58 -17.53
N LEU A 317 1.76 -34.52 -16.20
CA LEU A 317 0.56 -34.53 -15.37
C LEU A 317 0.05 -33.09 -15.27
N LEU A 318 -1.01 -32.77 -16.00
CA LEU A 318 -1.78 -31.55 -15.78
C LEU A 318 -2.91 -31.86 -14.78
N TYR A 319 -2.71 -31.50 -13.51
CA TYR A 319 -3.82 -31.40 -12.55
C TYR A 319 -4.55 -30.07 -12.79
N GLY A 320 -5.64 -30.13 -13.56
CA GLY A 320 -6.60 -29.03 -13.69
C GLY A 320 -7.68 -29.18 -12.62
N ASN A 321 -7.74 -28.23 -11.68
CA ASN A 321 -8.84 -28.15 -10.72
C ASN A 321 -10.11 -27.67 -11.47
N ASN A 322 -11.22 -28.36 -11.21
CA ASN A 322 -12.51 -28.26 -11.89
C ASN A 322 -12.98 -26.83 -12.22
N ASN A 323 -13.23 -26.58 -13.51
CA ASN A 323 -14.49 -26.00 -13.99
C ASN A 323 -14.63 -26.23 -15.50
N HIS A 324 -15.84 -26.65 -15.90
CA HIS A 324 -16.16 -27.18 -17.23
C HIS A 324 -15.72 -26.29 -18.40
N GLY A 325 -14.76 -26.79 -19.17
CA GLY A 325 -14.47 -26.34 -20.53
C GLY A 325 -13.98 -27.52 -21.35
N SER A 326 -14.83 -28.05 -22.23
CA SER A 326 -14.45 -29.12 -23.15
C SER A 326 -13.41 -28.62 -24.15
N ILE A 327 -12.21 -29.19 -24.10
CA ILE A 327 -11.18 -28.98 -25.11
C ILE A 327 -11.59 -29.78 -26.35
N LYS A 328 -11.99 -29.10 -27.42
CA LYS A 328 -12.06 -29.71 -28.75
C LYS A 328 -10.69 -29.54 -29.43
N CYS A 329 -10.00 -30.64 -29.63
CA CYS A 329 -8.90 -30.71 -30.58
C CYS A 329 -9.49 -30.79 -31.99
N ASN A 330 -9.16 -29.82 -32.84
CA ASN A 330 -9.30 -29.94 -34.29
C ASN A 330 -7.98 -30.42 -34.86
#